data_AF-A0AAW1HBY8-F1
#
_entry.id   AF-A0AAW1HBY8-F1
#
_cell.length_a   1.000
_cell.length_b   1.000
_cell.length_c   1.000
_cell.angle_alpha   90.00
_cell.angle_beta   90.00
_cell.angle_gamma   90.00
#
_symmetry.space_group_name_H-M   'P 1'
#
loop_
_entity.id
_entity.type
_entity.pdbx_description
1 polymer ?
#
loop_
_entity_poly.entity_id
_entity_poly.type
_entity_poly.pdbx_seq_one_letter_code
_entity_poly.pdbx_strand_id
1 'polypeptide(L)'
;MKKHPKLFVLQLMRLLRHMMNVYRSLSTTIGYCFKIVVLKMRSVSGSSNSAQKSILCKHNLDAVLRTTKNGKNVGRRFYGCSLWPQNGCNFFMFEKETECSIGNRRSEIGSFGDDVFERKSIEDEIMKLKTKNKKLKNQVTELKIKVKLLKLAVLGLEMWLFLRSIYQV
;
A
#
# COMPACT_ATOMS: atom_id res chain seq x y z
N MET A 1 -36.17 56.67 -14.99
CA MET A 1 -36.30 55.78 -13.81
C MET A 1 -34.95 55.69 -13.10
N LYS A 2 -34.82 56.27 -11.91
CA LYS A 2 -33.54 56.36 -11.19
C LYS A 2 -33.22 54.99 -10.55
N LYS A 3 -32.30 54.21 -11.13
CA LYS A 3 -31.82 52.95 -10.53
C LYS A 3 -31.14 53.28 -9.20
N HIS A 4 -31.65 52.73 -8.10
CA HIS A 4 -31.19 53.03 -6.75
C HIS A 4 -29.76 52.47 -6.51
N PRO A 5 -28.73 53.32 -6.36
CA PRO A 5 -27.32 52.91 -6.31
C PRO A 5 -26.99 52.01 -5.10
N LYS A 6 -27.79 52.09 -4.04
CA LYS A 6 -27.59 51.32 -2.80
C LYS A 6 -27.83 49.81 -2.99
N LEU A 7 -28.75 49.41 -3.86
CA LEU A 7 -29.03 47.98 -4.13
C LEU A 7 -27.88 47.32 -4.90
N PHE A 8 -27.31 48.04 -5.86
CA PHE A 8 -26.18 47.57 -6.67
C PHE A 8 -24.91 47.38 -5.84
N VAL A 9 -24.60 48.34 -4.96
CA VAL A 9 -23.47 48.24 -4.04
C VAL A 9 -23.64 47.07 -3.07
N LEU A 10 -24.87 46.82 -2.58
CA LEU A 10 -25.15 45.70 -1.69
C LEU A 10 -24.98 44.34 -2.40
N GLN A 11 -25.40 44.21 -3.66
CA GLN A 11 -25.20 43.01 -4.47
C GLN A 11 -23.70 42.79 -4.78
N LEU A 12 -22.96 43.84 -5.11
CA LEU A 12 -21.52 43.76 -5.33
C LEU A 12 -20.76 43.33 -4.06
N MET A 13 -21.10 43.89 -2.90
CA MET A 13 -20.51 43.51 -1.61
C MET A 13 -20.81 42.06 -1.23
N ARG A 14 -22.00 41.54 -1.57
CA ARG A 14 -22.35 40.12 -1.37
C ARG A 14 -21.54 39.20 -2.28
N LEU A 15 -21.33 39.58 -3.55
CA LEU A 15 -20.50 38.83 -4.50
C LEU A 15 -19.03 38.81 -4.09
N LEU A 16 -18.47 39.97 -3.70
CA LEU A 16 -17.09 40.06 -3.22
C LEU A 16 -16.87 39.23 -1.96
N ARG A 17 -17.83 39.21 -1.02
CA ARG A 17 -17.78 38.35 0.16
C ARG A 17 -17.79 36.86 -0.20
N HIS A 18 -18.61 36.46 -1.16
CA HIS A 18 -18.65 35.09 -1.65
C HIS A 18 -17.33 34.70 -2.33
N MET A 19 -16.76 35.57 -3.16
CA MET A 19 -15.48 35.35 -3.82
C MET A 19 -14.32 35.22 -2.81
N MET A 20 -14.29 36.08 -1.79
CA MET A 20 -13.29 36.01 -0.72
C MET A 20 -13.43 34.74 0.14
N ASN A 21 -14.66 34.24 0.36
CA ASN A 21 -14.89 32.98 1.07
C ASN A 21 -14.46 31.76 0.25
N VAL A 22 -14.71 31.77 -1.07
CA VAL A 22 -14.23 30.72 -1.99
C VAL A 22 -12.69 30.71 -2.04
N TYR A 23 -12.05 31.88 -2.12
CA TYR A 23 -10.59 32.00 -2.07
C TYR A 23 -10.01 31.50 -0.74
N ARG A 24 -10.64 31.84 0.39
CA ARG A 24 -10.25 31.36 1.72
C ARG A 24 -10.38 29.84 1.87
N SER A 25 -11.43 29.24 1.29
CA SER A 25 -11.65 27.79 1.27
C SER A 25 -10.63 27.03 0.41
N LEU A 26 -10.23 27.62 -0.73
CA LEU A 26 -9.16 27.08 -1.57
C LEU A 26 -7.79 27.17 -0.88
N SER A 27 -7.52 28.29 -0.20
CA SER A 27 -6.28 28.52 0.56
C SER A 27 -6.13 27.56 1.75
N THR A 28 -7.19 27.32 2.52
CA THR A 28 -7.15 26.33 3.61
C THR A 28 -6.94 24.92 3.07
N THR A 29 -7.59 24.55 1.96
CA THR A 29 -7.41 23.23 1.33
C THR A 29 -5.95 23.00 0.87
N ILE A 30 -5.32 24.02 0.28
CA ILE A 30 -3.89 23.98 -0.10
C ILE A 30 -2.99 23.90 1.14
N GLY A 31 -3.32 24.62 2.22
CA GLY A 31 -2.60 24.57 3.50
C GLY A 31 -2.72 23.24 4.25
N TYR A 32 -3.90 22.61 4.24
CA TYR A 32 -4.11 21.28 4.83
C TYR A 32 -3.37 20.19 4.04
N CYS A 33 -3.31 20.29 2.72
CA CYS A 33 -2.48 19.40 1.91
C CYS A 33 -0.99 19.49 2.27
N PHE A 34 -0.47 20.70 2.54
CA PHE A 34 0.92 20.87 2.95
C PHE A 34 1.23 20.26 4.34
N LYS A 35 0.28 20.36 5.28
CA LYS A 35 0.41 19.82 6.64
C LYS A 35 0.38 18.28 6.70
N ILE A 36 -0.37 17.63 5.81
CA ILE A 36 -0.44 16.16 5.70
C ILE A 36 0.85 15.57 5.11
N VAL A 37 1.48 16.23 4.13
CA VAL A 37 2.73 15.74 3.54
C VAL A 37 3.88 15.76 4.56
N VAL A 38 3.95 16.77 5.42
CA VAL A 38 5.01 16.90 6.45
C VAL A 38 4.85 15.88 7.58
N LEU A 39 3.62 15.49 7.95
CA LEU A 39 3.37 14.54 9.04
C LEU A 39 3.52 13.06 8.65
N LYS A 40 3.55 12.71 7.35
CA LYS A 40 3.67 11.32 6.90
C LYS A 40 5.11 10.78 6.89
N MET A 41 6.12 11.63 7.10
CA MET A 41 7.54 11.25 7.05
C MET A 41 8.17 10.85 8.40
N ARG A 42 7.41 10.84 9.49
CA ARG A 42 7.86 10.32 10.80
C ARG A 42 7.05 9.09 11.17
N SER A 43 7.56 7.92 10.79
CA SER A 43 7.45 6.62 11.45
C SER A 43 7.54 5.48 10.42
N VAL A 44 8.77 5.09 10.10
CA VAL A 44 9.08 3.72 9.67
C VAL A 44 10.17 3.22 10.61
N SER A 45 9.75 2.65 11.72
CA SER A 45 10.60 1.83 12.60
C SER A 45 9.91 0.48 12.70
N GLY A 46 10.15 -0.37 11.70
CA GLY A 46 9.71 -1.75 11.68
C GLY A 46 10.81 -2.63 12.23
N SER A 47 10.64 -3.07 13.48
CA SER A 47 11.51 -4.01 14.20
C SER A 47 11.73 -5.28 13.39
N SER A 48 12.98 -5.65 13.17
CA SER A 48 13.40 -6.94 12.63
C SER A 48 13.22 -8.03 13.70
N ASN A 49 12.02 -8.59 13.80
CA ASN A 49 11.82 -9.86 14.49
C ASN A 49 12.16 -10.99 13.52
N SER A 50 13.38 -11.51 13.61
CA SER A 50 13.73 -12.81 13.04
C SER A 50 12.91 -13.89 13.75
N ALA A 51 11.69 -14.13 13.25
CA ALA A 51 10.87 -15.24 13.69
C ALA A 51 11.57 -16.55 13.31
N GLN A 52 12.34 -17.12 14.25
CA GLN A 52 12.75 -18.52 14.14
C GLN A 52 11.47 -19.34 14.07
N LYS A 53 11.22 -19.91 12.89
CA LYS A 53 10.03 -20.71 12.60
C LYS A 53 10.06 -21.95 13.50
N SER A 54 9.11 -22.06 14.43
CA SER A 54 9.00 -23.23 15.30
C SER A 54 8.48 -24.44 14.51
N ILE A 55 9.06 -25.61 14.78
CA ILE A 55 8.67 -26.87 14.13
C ILE A 55 7.50 -27.44 14.91
N LEU A 56 6.37 -27.65 14.25
CA LEU A 56 5.15 -28.16 14.89
C LEU A 56 4.99 -29.67 14.67
N CYS A 57 4.57 -30.39 15.71
CA CYS A 57 4.16 -31.78 15.61
C CYS A 57 2.72 -31.92 15.07
N LYS A 58 2.19 -33.14 14.94
CA LYS A 58 0.82 -33.36 14.43
C LYS A 58 -0.30 -32.84 15.35
N HIS A 59 0.00 -32.53 16.61
CA HIS A 59 -0.91 -31.84 17.52
C HIS A 59 -0.87 -30.31 17.38
N ASN A 60 -0.09 -29.80 16.43
CA ASN A 60 0.18 -28.38 16.25
C ASN A 60 0.88 -27.72 17.47
N LEU A 61 1.57 -28.53 18.28
CA LEU A 61 2.42 -28.09 19.39
C LEU A 61 3.89 -28.06 18.96
N ASP A 62 4.68 -27.17 19.56
CA ASP A 62 6.12 -27.09 19.30
C ASP A 62 6.83 -28.42 19.58
N ALA A 63 7.60 -28.86 18.59
CA ALA A 63 8.41 -30.06 18.67
C ALA A 63 9.68 -29.79 19.48
N VAL A 64 10.04 -30.76 20.31
CA VAL A 64 11.20 -30.66 21.21
C VAL A 64 12.40 -31.35 20.57
N LEU A 65 13.55 -30.69 20.59
CA LEU A 65 14.82 -31.26 20.13
C LEU A 65 15.31 -32.30 21.15
N ARG A 66 15.60 -33.50 20.67
CA ARG A 66 16.06 -34.65 21.45
C ARG A 66 17.29 -35.27 20.80
N THR A 67 18.10 -35.96 21.58
CA THR A 67 19.31 -36.65 21.10
C THR A 67 19.14 -38.15 21.22
N THR A 68 19.49 -38.88 20.17
CA THR A 68 19.47 -40.35 20.15
C THR A 68 20.57 -40.88 21.07
N LYS A 69 20.19 -41.74 22.03
CA LYS A 69 21.11 -42.29 23.03
C LYS A 69 21.60 -43.72 22.72
N ASN A 70 20.95 -44.43 21.79
CA ASN A 70 21.22 -45.85 21.52
C ASN A 70 21.17 -46.19 20.02
N GLY A 71 21.94 -47.20 19.58
CA GLY A 71 21.94 -47.74 18.22
C GLY A 71 22.86 -47.02 17.21
N LYS A 72 22.64 -47.26 15.91
CA LYS A 72 23.48 -46.70 14.82
C LYS A 72 23.44 -45.17 14.71
N ASN A 73 22.44 -44.53 15.31
CA ASN A 73 22.20 -43.08 15.22
C ASN A 73 22.58 -42.31 16.50
N VAL A 74 23.35 -42.90 17.42
CA VAL A 74 23.79 -42.26 18.68
C VAL A 74 24.41 -40.89 18.41
N GLY A 75 24.04 -39.90 19.21
CA GLY A 75 24.52 -38.52 19.09
C GLY A 75 23.81 -37.67 18.04
N ARG A 76 22.98 -38.24 17.16
CA ARG A 76 22.15 -37.45 16.23
C ARG A 76 20.97 -36.81 16.94
N ARG A 77 20.72 -35.53 16.65
CA ARG A 77 19.57 -34.75 17.15
C ARG A 77 18.36 -34.86 16.23
N PHE A 78 17.17 -34.91 16.81
CA PHE A 78 15.89 -34.98 16.11
C PHE A 78 14.81 -34.19 16.86
N TYR A 79 13.85 -33.64 16.14
CA TYR A 79 12.64 -33.03 16.70
C TYR A 79 11.59 -34.11 16.92
N GLY A 80 10.98 -34.13 18.11
CA GLY A 80 9.90 -35.05 18.45
C GLY A 80 8.73 -34.37 19.17
N CYS A 81 7.58 -35.03 19.20
CA CYS A 81 6.39 -34.49 19.89
C CYS A 81 6.66 -34.22 21.39
N SER A 82 6.17 -33.10 21.91
CA SER A 82 6.25 -32.76 23.34
C SER A 82 5.50 -33.73 24.24
N LEU A 83 4.44 -34.38 23.74
CA LEU A 83 3.58 -35.31 24.50
C LEU A 83 4.06 -36.78 24.51
N TRP A 84 5.21 -37.09 23.91
CA TRP A 84 5.80 -38.44 23.92
C TRP A 84 6.38 -38.77 25.31
N PRO A 85 6.26 -40.01 25.85
CA PRO A 85 5.82 -41.26 25.19
C PRO A 85 4.34 -41.61 25.28
N GLN A 86 3.58 -41.10 26.26
CA GLN A 86 2.23 -41.61 26.54
C GLN A 86 1.17 -41.13 25.54
N ASN A 87 1.16 -39.84 25.19
CA ASN A 87 0.15 -39.22 24.32
C ASN A 87 0.80 -38.59 23.06
N GLY A 88 1.93 -39.12 22.62
CA GLY A 88 2.69 -38.56 21.49
C GLY A 88 2.09 -38.94 20.13
N CYS A 89 2.16 -38.04 19.14
CA CYS A 89 1.71 -38.32 17.76
C CYS A 89 2.77 -39.03 16.88
N ASN A 90 3.83 -39.55 17.50
CA ASN A 90 5.00 -40.15 16.83
C ASN A 90 5.64 -39.25 15.76
N PHE A 91 5.53 -37.92 15.93
CA PHE A 91 6.28 -36.97 15.11
C PHE A 91 7.78 -37.15 15.35
N PHE A 92 8.55 -37.23 14.26
CA PHE A 92 9.99 -37.39 14.23
C PHE A 92 10.58 -36.70 13.00
N MET A 93 11.65 -35.93 13.16
CA MET A 93 12.39 -35.29 12.06
C MET A 93 13.84 -35.06 12.47
N PHE A 94 14.83 -35.43 11.65
CA PHE A 94 16.23 -35.17 12.01
C PHE A 94 16.56 -33.67 11.86
N GLU A 95 17.45 -33.17 12.71
CA GLU A 95 17.83 -31.75 12.70
C GLU A 95 18.43 -31.30 11.36
N LYS A 96 19.27 -32.13 10.71
CA LYS A 96 19.88 -31.80 9.41
C LYS A 96 18.85 -31.70 8.27
N GLU A 97 17.68 -32.34 8.39
CA GLU A 97 16.60 -32.22 7.41
C GLU A 97 15.89 -30.86 7.50
N THR A 98 16.05 -30.14 8.62
CA THR A 98 15.46 -28.81 8.81
C THR A 98 16.18 -27.71 8.03
N GLU A 99 17.47 -27.91 7.72
CA GLU A 99 18.27 -26.98 6.93
C GLU A 99 17.97 -27.08 5.41
N CYS A 100 17.12 -28.03 4.98
CA CYS A 100 16.72 -28.16 3.58
C CYS A 100 15.19 -28.28 3.36
N SER A 101 14.37 -28.36 4.42
CA SER A 101 12.95 -28.75 4.27
C SER A 101 11.92 -27.73 4.75
N ILE A 102 12.28 -26.46 4.96
CA ILE A 102 11.28 -25.40 5.09
C ILE A 102 10.88 -24.90 3.68
N GLY A 103 10.42 -25.85 2.88
CA GLY A 103 10.14 -25.68 1.46
C GLY A 103 9.32 -26.84 0.92
N ASN A 104 8.20 -27.12 1.59
CA ASN A 104 7.03 -27.81 1.04
C ASN A 104 7.18 -29.31 0.68
N ARG A 105 6.40 -30.15 1.38
CA ARG A 105 5.98 -31.44 0.83
C ARG A 105 5.11 -31.18 -0.40
N ARG A 106 5.66 -31.40 -1.60
CA ARG A 106 4.88 -31.95 -2.71
C ARG A 106 5.81 -32.65 -3.70
N SER A 107 5.97 -33.95 -3.48
CA SER A 107 6.45 -34.87 -4.50
C SER A 107 5.33 -35.07 -5.52
N GLU A 108 5.36 -34.28 -6.59
CA GLU A 108 4.99 -34.74 -7.93
C GLU A 108 6.21 -34.45 -8.80
N ILE A 109 6.80 -35.51 -9.34
CA ILE A 109 7.93 -35.46 -10.26
C ILE A 109 7.40 -34.93 -11.59
N GLY A 110 7.71 -33.68 -11.90
CA GLY A 110 7.49 -33.03 -13.19
C GLY A 110 8.39 -31.81 -13.30
N SER A 111 9.29 -31.82 -14.30
CA SER A 111 10.16 -30.74 -14.78
C SER A 111 10.59 -29.63 -13.80
N PHE A 112 11.66 -29.87 -13.03
CA PHE A 112 12.25 -28.85 -12.15
C PHE A 112 13.01 -27.73 -12.90
N GLY A 113 13.18 -27.85 -14.21
CA GLY A 113 13.88 -26.85 -15.06
C GLY A 113 12.96 -25.79 -15.67
N ASP A 114 11.72 -26.16 -16.01
CA ASP A 114 10.79 -25.27 -16.74
C ASP A 114 10.09 -24.27 -15.80
N ASP A 115 9.79 -24.69 -14.56
CA ASP A 115 9.13 -23.86 -13.53
C ASP A 115 9.95 -22.63 -13.10
N VAL A 116 11.28 -22.65 -13.23
CA VAL A 116 12.16 -21.53 -12.84
C VAL A 116 12.19 -20.44 -13.91
N PHE A 117 12.13 -20.81 -15.20
CA PHE A 117 12.10 -19.86 -16.30
C PHE A 117 10.75 -19.14 -16.38
N GLU A 118 9.66 -19.88 -16.19
CA GLU A 118 8.32 -19.31 -16.19
C GLU A 118 8.11 -18.38 -14.98
N ARG A 119 8.62 -18.73 -13.78
CA ARG A 119 8.58 -17.83 -12.61
C ARG A 119 9.33 -16.51 -12.84
N LYS A 120 10.53 -16.55 -13.45
CA LYS A 120 11.26 -15.31 -13.83
C LYS A 120 10.49 -14.47 -14.85
N SER A 121 9.90 -15.10 -15.86
CA SER A 121 9.10 -14.41 -16.88
C SER A 121 7.89 -13.70 -16.26
N ILE A 122 7.19 -14.38 -15.33
CA ILE A 122 6.07 -13.82 -14.58
C ILE A 122 6.54 -12.68 -13.67
N GLU A 123 7.68 -12.82 -12.99
CA GLU A 123 8.25 -11.77 -12.14
C GLU A 123 8.63 -10.51 -12.94
N ASP A 124 9.22 -10.67 -14.12
CA ASP A 124 9.53 -9.58 -15.05
C ASP A 124 8.25 -8.90 -15.56
N GLU A 125 7.22 -9.68 -15.87
CA GLU A 125 5.92 -9.15 -16.26
C GLU A 125 5.26 -8.37 -15.10
N ILE A 126 5.32 -8.89 -13.87
CA ILE A 126 4.86 -8.18 -12.67
C ILE A 126 5.61 -6.86 -12.52
N MET A 127 6.93 -6.84 -12.73
CA MET A 127 7.73 -5.62 -12.66
C MET A 127 7.30 -4.61 -13.75
N LYS A 128 7.09 -5.07 -14.99
CA LYS A 128 6.62 -4.25 -16.11
C LYS A 128 5.21 -3.72 -15.88
N LEU A 129 4.31 -4.51 -15.32
CA LEU A 129 2.96 -4.08 -14.96
C LEU A 129 2.98 -3.06 -13.83
N LYS A 130 3.87 -3.22 -12.83
CA LYS A 130 4.07 -2.23 -11.76
C LYS A 130 4.54 -0.87 -12.31
N THR A 131 5.50 -0.85 -13.23
CA THR A 131 6.00 0.40 -13.84
C THR A 131 4.93 1.06 -14.71
N LYS A 132 4.19 0.29 -15.53
CA LYS A 132 3.05 0.79 -16.30
C LYS A 132 1.97 1.38 -15.39
N ASN A 133 1.60 0.71 -14.30
CA ASN A 133 0.65 1.21 -13.32
C ASN A 133 1.11 2.52 -12.68
N LYS A 134 2.41 2.65 -12.38
CA LYS A 134 2.99 3.91 -11.89
C LYS A 134 2.88 5.02 -12.93
N LYS A 135 3.20 4.73 -14.20
CA LYS A 135 3.08 5.69 -15.31
C LYS A 135 1.64 6.15 -15.53
N LEU A 136 0.69 5.22 -15.55
CA LEU A 136 -0.74 5.52 -15.66
C LEU A 136 -1.23 6.37 -14.49
N LYS A 137 -0.82 6.05 -13.25
CA LYS A 137 -1.13 6.88 -12.07
C LYS A 137 -0.63 8.31 -12.24
N ASN A 138 0.61 8.48 -12.72
CA ASN A 138 1.16 9.81 -12.98
C ASN A 138 0.37 10.57 -14.06
N GLN A 139 0.03 9.90 -15.17
CA GLN A 139 -0.81 10.50 -16.22
C GLN A 139 -2.19 10.90 -15.70
N VAL A 140 -2.83 10.07 -14.88
CA VAL A 140 -4.11 10.40 -14.23
C VAL A 140 -3.96 11.62 -13.33
N THR A 141 -2.86 11.74 -12.57
CA THR A 141 -2.63 12.93 -11.73
C THR A 141 -2.41 14.19 -12.55
N GLU A 142 -1.69 14.09 -13.68
CA GLU A 142 -1.47 15.21 -14.60
C GLU A 142 -2.80 15.67 -15.23
N LEU A 143 -3.62 14.74 -15.72
CA LEU A 143 -4.93 15.05 -16.28
C LEU A 143 -5.85 15.67 -15.23
N LYS A 144 -5.82 15.19 -13.97
CA LYS A 144 -6.57 15.83 -12.88
C LYS A 144 -6.17 17.29 -12.67
N ILE A 145 -4.88 17.63 -12.78
CA ILE A 145 -4.41 19.01 -12.70
C ILE A 145 -4.91 19.81 -13.90
N LYS A 146 -4.78 19.28 -15.11
CA LYS A 146 -5.28 19.93 -16.34
C LYS A 146 -6.79 20.22 -16.26
N VAL A 147 -7.59 19.29 -15.75
CA VAL A 147 -9.02 19.49 -15.52
C VAL A 147 -9.29 20.60 -14.51
N LYS A 148 -8.52 20.67 -13.41
CA LYS A 148 -8.64 21.77 -12.43
C LYS A 148 -8.30 23.13 -13.06
N LEU A 149 -7.24 23.19 -13.88
CA LEU A 149 -6.85 24.42 -14.58
C LEU A 149 -7.91 24.85 -15.59
N LEU A 150 -8.46 23.93 -16.38
CA LEU A 150 -9.55 24.22 -17.31
C LEU A 150 -10.78 24.76 -16.58
N LYS A 151 -11.16 24.18 -15.44
CA LYS A 151 -12.26 24.71 -14.61
C LYS A 151 -12.01 26.15 -14.16
N LEU A 152 -10.79 26.46 -13.73
CA LEU A 152 -10.43 27.83 -13.34
C LEU A 152 -10.48 28.79 -14.54
N ALA A 153 -10.04 28.35 -15.72
CA ALA A 153 -10.10 29.15 -16.94
C ALA A 153 -11.55 29.45 -17.35
N VAL A 154 -12.45 28.46 -17.28
CA VAL A 154 -13.88 28.64 -17.55
C VAL A 154 -14.51 29.65 -16.60
N LEU A 155 -14.24 29.53 -15.29
CA LEU A 155 -14.72 30.51 -14.30
C LEU A 155 -14.18 31.93 -14.59
N GLY A 156 -12.93 32.05 -15.05
CA GLY A 156 -12.34 33.32 -15.46
C GLY A 156 -13.04 33.93 -16.68
N LEU A 157 -13.39 33.13 -17.68
CA LEU A 157 -14.13 33.58 -18.86
C LEU A 157 -15.55 34.01 -18.49
N GLU A 158 -16.24 33.24 -17.65
CA GLU A 158 -17.57 33.61 -17.14
C GLU A 158 -17.53 34.96 -16.40
N MET A 159 -16.53 35.15 -15.54
CA MET A 159 -16.30 36.42 -14.84
C MET A 159 -16.06 37.57 -15.81
N TRP A 160 -15.22 37.36 -16.83
CA TRP A 160 -14.91 38.37 -17.83
C TRP A 160 -16.14 38.77 -18.66
N LEU A 161 -16.95 37.81 -19.10
CA LEU A 161 -18.21 38.05 -19.80
C LEU A 161 -19.21 38.80 -18.91
N PHE A 162 -19.31 38.43 -17.64
CA PHE A 162 -20.15 39.12 -16.67
C PHE A 162 -19.74 40.59 -16.48
N LEU A 163 -18.45 40.85 -16.29
CA LEU A 163 -17.93 42.22 -16.18
C LEU A 163 -18.18 43.01 -17.47
N ARG A 164 -17.93 42.41 -18.64
CA ARG A 164 -18.23 43.04 -19.93
C ARG A 164 -19.69 43.45 -20.06
N SER A 165 -20.63 42.61 -19.58
CA SER A 165 -22.06 42.93 -19.58
C SER A 165 -22.43 44.10 -18.65
N ILE A 166 -21.64 44.37 -17.61
CA ILE A 166 -21.87 45.50 -16.69
C ILE A 166 -21.30 46.80 -17.25
N TYR A 167 -20.15 46.75 -17.92
CA TYR A 167 -19.41 47.93 -18.40
C TYR A 167 -19.75 48.36 -19.84
N GLN A 168 -20.55 47.58 -20.59
CA GLN A 168 -21.08 47.99 -21.91
C GLN A 168 -22.45 48.71 -21.82
N VAL A 169 -22.80 49.26 -20.66
CA VAL A 169 -23.97 50.17 -20.43
C VAL A 169 -23.45 51.51 -19.94
#